data_AF-A0A6B9TBD3-F1
#
_entry.id   AF-A0A6B9TBD3-F1
#
_cell.length_a   1.000
_cell.length_b   1.000
_cell.length_c   1.000
_cell.angle_alpha   90.00
_cell.angle_beta   90.00
_cell.angle_gamma   90.00
#
_symmetry.space_group_name_H-M   'P 1'
#
loop_
_entity.id
_entity.type
_entity.pdbx_description
1 polymer ?
#
loop_
_entity_poly.entity_id
_entity_poly.type
_entity_poly.pdbx_seq_one_letter_code
_entity_poly.pdbx_strand_id
1 'polypeptide(L)'
;MEFFLMTDTEEARPTQNWEDIGRALADVMSGGTEFVVLSKGEFGDDYIQTSMWNSGVILRPSYVTEISISTEHGARHYRMKTKDFNTIYSAFRAYFDGWDPVVTKWDDVTDEFE
;
A
#
# COMPACT_ATOMS: atom_id res chain seq x y z
N MET A 1 -3.03 -16.32 7.44
CA MET A 1 -3.32 -15.45 6.29
C MET A 1 -2.03 -15.36 5.50
N GLU A 2 -2.07 -15.67 4.21
CA GLU A 2 -0.89 -15.62 3.34
C GLU A 2 -0.92 -14.30 2.56
N PHE A 3 0.18 -13.55 2.63
CA PHE A 3 0.34 -12.31 1.89
C PHE A 3 1.27 -12.52 0.70
N PHE A 4 1.07 -11.74 -0.36
CA PHE A 4 1.97 -11.66 -1.49
C PHE A 4 2.51 -10.23 -1.59
N LEU A 5 3.83 -10.11 -1.72
CA LEU A 5 4.53 -8.85 -1.89
C LEU A 5 4.97 -8.73 -3.36
N MET A 6 4.65 -7.60 -3.97
CA MET A 6 5.04 -7.26 -5.35
C MET A 6 5.66 -5.86 -5.36
N THR A 7 6.66 -5.68 -6.24
CA THR A 7 7.24 -4.38 -6.57
C THR A 7 7.27 -4.21 -8.10
N ASP A 8 7.75 -3.07 -8.60
CA ASP A 8 7.99 -2.88 -10.04
C ASP A 8 9.11 -3.77 -10.61
N THR A 9 10.01 -4.25 -9.76
CA THR A 9 11.20 -5.04 -10.15
C THR A 9 11.05 -6.53 -9.90
N GLU A 10 10.07 -6.94 -9.08
CA GLU A 10 9.84 -8.32 -8.69
C GLU A 10 8.36 -8.73 -8.85
N GLU A 11 8.13 -9.91 -9.44
CA GLU A 11 6.81 -10.54 -9.45
C GLU A 11 6.31 -10.84 -8.02
N ALA A 12 4.99 -11.01 -7.88
CA ALA A 12 4.37 -11.32 -6.60
C ALA A 12 4.96 -12.59 -5.99
N ARG A 13 5.48 -12.46 -4.78
CA ARG A 13 6.02 -13.59 -4.00
C ARG A 13 5.34 -13.69 -2.64
N PRO A 14 5.12 -14.91 -2.13
CA PRO A 14 4.56 -15.07 -0.79
C PRO A 14 5.48 -14.44 0.26
N THR A 15 4.90 -13.76 1.22
CA THR A 15 5.57 -13.22 2.40
C THR A 15 4.74 -13.43 3.65
N GLN A 16 5.44 -13.73 4.74
CA GLN A 16 4.89 -13.72 6.11
C GLN A 16 5.79 -12.89 7.03
N ASN A 17 6.75 -12.15 6.46
CA ASN A 17 7.77 -11.45 7.21
C ASN A 17 7.59 -9.94 7.01
N TRP A 18 7.36 -9.24 8.11
CA TRP A 18 7.30 -7.78 8.12
C TRP A 18 8.60 -7.13 7.65
N GLU A 19 9.76 -7.74 7.91
CA GLU A 19 11.04 -7.17 7.48
C GLU A 19 11.14 -7.05 5.95
N ASP A 20 10.59 -8.01 5.21
CA ASP A 20 10.60 -7.98 3.74
C ASP A 20 9.75 -6.81 3.22
N ILE A 21 8.58 -6.62 3.82
CA ILE A 21 7.67 -5.51 3.50
C ILE A 21 8.33 -4.18 3.87
N GLY A 22 8.95 -4.11 5.05
CA GLY A 22 9.65 -2.92 5.52
C GLY A 22 10.83 -2.51 4.63
N ARG A 23 11.59 -3.47 4.09
CA ARG A 23 12.66 -3.22 3.12
C ARG A 23 12.10 -2.67 1.81
N ALA A 24 11.06 -3.31 1.25
CA ALA A 24 10.43 -2.83 0.03
C ALA A 24 9.86 -1.40 0.17
N LEU A 25 9.25 -1.09 1.31
CA LEU A 25 8.79 0.27 1.62
C LEU A 25 9.96 1.27 1.72
N ALA A 26 11.08 0.88 2.33
CA ALA A 26 12.27 1.73 2.37
C ALA A 26 12.83 2.01 0.97
N ASP A 27 12.71 1.05 0.04
CA ASP A 27 13.12 1.21 -1.34
C ASP A 27 12.21 2.19 -2.11
N VAL A 28 10.90 2.25 -1.81
CA VAL A 28 10.01 3.32 -2.35
C VAL A 28 10.49 4.69 -1.89
N MET A 29 10.86 4.81 -0.61
CA MET A 29 11.31 6.08 -0.03
C MET A 29 12.65 6.55 -0.62
N SER A 30 13.55 5.60 -0.93
CA SER A 30 14.87 5.90 -1.52
C SER A 30 14.82 6.07 -3.06
N GLY A 31 13.70 5.70 -3.69
CA GLY A 31 13.54 5.69 -5.15
C GLY A 31 14.16 4.47 -5.83
N GLY A 32 14.41 3.39 -5.09
CA GLY A 32 14.83 2.09 -5.62
C GLY A 32 13.69 1.31 -6.29
N THR A 33 12.43 1.64 -5.96
CA THR A 33 11.22 1.10 -6.60
C THR A 33 10.15 2.18 -6.71
N GLU A 34 9.33 2.14 -7.76
CA GLU A 34 8.23 3.08 -7.97
C GLU A 34 6.98 2.73 -7.14
N PHE A 35 6.77 1.44 -6.81
CA PHE A 35 5.62 0.99 -6.05
C PHE A 35 5.85 -0.30 -5.25
N VAL A 36 5.03 -0.47 -4.21
CA VAL A 36 4.92 -1.71 -3.43
C VAL A 36 3.45 -2.09 -3.28
N VAL A 37 3.12 -3.35 -3.51
CA VAL A 37 1.80 -3.94 -3.26
C VAL A 37 1.92 -5.08 -2.27
N LEU A 38 1.04 -5.11 -1.29
CA LEU A 38 0.84 -6.23 -0.36
C LEU A 38 -0.60 -6.72 -0.47
N SER A 39 -0.81 -7.88 -1.09
CA SER A 39 -2.13 -8.48 -1.30
C SER A 39 -2.38 -9.67 -0.37
N LYS A 40 -3.64 -9.94 -0.03
CA LYS A 40 -4.04 -11.19 0.63
C LYS A 40 -4.35 -12.25 -0.44
N GLY A 41 -3.56 -13.31 -0.49
CA GLY A 41 -3.65 -14.31 -1.54
C GLY A 41 -3.05 -13.85 -2.88
N GLU A 42 -2.83 -14.81 -3.78
CA GLU A 42 -2.07 -14.64 -5.04
C GLU A 42 -2.74 -13.67 -6.02
N PHE A 43 -4.08 -13.64 -6.04
CA PHE A 43 -4.89 -12.77 -6.92
C PHE A 43 -5.52 -11.59 -6.17
N GLY A 44 -5.05 -11.31 -4.94
CA GLY A 44 -5.82 -10.70 -3.85
C GLY A 44 -6.72 -9.51 -4.20
N ASP A 45 -8.02 -9.74 -4.09
CA ASP A 45 -9.09 -8.73 -4.10
C ASP A 45 -8.88 -7.69 -2.97
N ASP A 46 -8.22 -8.12 -1.89
CA ASP A 46 -7.73 -7.29 -0.79
C ASP A 46 -6.25 -6.98 -0.97
N TYR A 47 -5.91 -5.69 -1.05
CA TYR A 47 -4.52 -5.25 -1.11
C TYR A 47 -4.35 -3.89 -0.47
N ILE A 48 -3.13 -3.61 0.00
CA ILE A 48 -2.65 -2.25 0.22
C ILE A 48 -1.46 -2.00 -0.72
N GLN A 49 -1.45 -0.86 -1.39
CA GLN A 49 -0.36 -0.44 -2.25
C GLN A 49 0.09 0.98 -1.96
N THR A 50 1.35 1.28 -2.24
CA THR A 50 1.84 2.65 -2.25
C THR A 50 2.74 2.87 -3.45
N SER A 51 2.66 4.06 -4.02
CA SER A 51 3.50 4.49 -5.14
C SER A 51 3.97 5.92 -4.98
N MET A 52 5.08 6.24 -5.65
CA MET A 52 5.61 7.60 -5.71
C MET A 52 4.79 8.44 -6.71
N TRP A 53 4.23 9.56 -6.26
CA TRP A 53 3.38 10.42 -7.11
C TRP A 53 4.11 11.62 -7.69
N ASN A 54 5.03 12.22 -6.94
CA ASN A 54 5.79 13.38 -7.43
C ASN A 54 7.16 13.46 -6.75
N SER A 55 8.21 13.52 -7.57
CA SER A 55 9.61 13.71 -7.17
C SER A 55 10.21 14.96 -7.85
N GLY A 56 9.52 16.09 -7.77
CA GLY A 56 10.08 17.36 -8.25
C GLY A 56 11.33 17.78 -7.46
N VAL A 57 12.38 18.27 -8.13
CA VAL A 57 13.68 18.67 -7.53
C VAL A 57 13.58 19.65 -6.34
N ILE A 58 12.47 20.40 -6.24
CA ILE A 58 12.23 21.39 -5.18
C ILE A 58 11.20 20.89 -4.13
N LEU A 59 10.36 19.92 -4.49
CA LEU A 59 9.28 19.44 -3.65
C LEU A 59 9.71 18.11 -3.00
N ARG A 60 9.58 18.02 -1.67
CA ARG A 60 9.74 16.72 -0.98
C ARG A 60 8.85 15.66 -1.65
N PRO A 61 9.30 14.40 -1.76
CA PRO A 61 8.52 13.32 -2.33
C PRO A 61 7.11 13.27 -1.76
N SER A 62 6.14 13.03 -2.63
CA SER A 62 4.76 12.74 -2.23
C SER A 62 4.35 11.37 -2.75
N TYR A 63 3.53 10.70 -1.98
CA TYR A 63 3.12 9.34 -2.20
C TYR A 63 1.60 9.26 -2.28
N VAL A 64 1.12 8.30 -3.05
CA VAL A 64 -0.27 7.85 -3.03
C VAL A 64 -0.27 6.45 -2.45
N THR A 65 -1.12 6.21 -1.47
CA THR A 65 -1.38 4.89 -0.90
C THR A 65 -2.83 4.55 -1.16
N GLU A 66 -3.09 3.35 -1.65
CA GLU A 66 -4.44 2.85 -1.94
C GLU A 66 -4.65 1.53 -1.23
N ILE A 67 -5.90 1.25 -0.85
CA ILE A 67 -6.28 0.00 -0.24
C ILE A 67 -7.63 -0.47 -0.77
N SER A 68 -7.73 -1.76 -1.06
CA SER A 68 -8.96 -2.47 -1.37
C SER A 68 -9.28 -3.41 -0.21
N ILE A 69 -10.50 -3.34 0.30
CA ILE A 69 -11.00 -4.22 1.37
C ILE A 69 -12.33 -4.82 0.94
N SER A 70 -12.38 -6.14 0.83
CA SER A 70 -13.60 -6.90 0.56
C SER A 70 -14.57 -6.82 1.72
N THR A 71 -15.84 -6.54 1.41
CA THR A 71 -16.94 -6.50 2.36
C THR A 71 -18.07 -7.42 1.89
N GLU A 72 -19.09 -7.62 2.72
CA GLU A 72 -20.30 -8.37 2.35
C GLU A 72 -21.04 -7.78 1.13
N HIS A 73 -20.79 -6.51 0.79
CA HIS A 73 -21.48 -5.77 -0.26
C HIS A 73 -20.59 -5.46 -1.48
N GLY A 74 -19.39 -6.05 -1.55
CA GLY A 74 -18.37 -5.74 -2.56
C GLY A 74 -17.10 -5.14 -1.96
N ALA A 75 -16.15 -4.73 -2.81
CA ALA A 75 -14.91 -4.11 -2.36
C ALA A 75 -15.12 -2.63 -2.02
N ARG A 76 -14.43 -2.16 -0.97
CA ARG A 76 -14.27 -0.74 -0.65
C ARG A 76 -12.87 -0.29 -1.01
N HIS A 77 -12.76 0.83 -1.71
CA HIS A 77 -11.49 1.39 -2.13
C HIS A 77 -11.23 2.70 -1.40
N TYR A 78 -10.07 2.82 -0.78
CA TYR A 78 -9.65 4.03 -0.10
C TYR A 78 -8.32 4.52 -0.64
N ARG A 79 -8.13 5.83 -0.69
CA ARG A 79 -6.90 6.48 -1.15
C ARG A 79 -6.41 7.50 -0.12
N MET A 80 -5.11 7.55 0.10
CA MET A 80 -4.44 8.56 0.91
C MET A 80 -3.31 9.19 0.10
N LYS A 81 -3.27 10.52 0.06
CA LYS A 81 -2.15 11.30 -0.49
C LYS A 81 -1.36 11.91 0.65
N THR A 82 -0.08 11.59 0.76
CA THR A 82 0.74 12.04 1.90
C THR A 82 2.20 12.28 1.53
N LYS A 83 2.86 13.17 2.27
CA LYS A 83 4.33 13.32 2.29
C LYS A 83 4.98 12.66 3.50
N ASP A 84 4.16 12.20 4.45
CA ASP A 84 4.61 11.53 5.66
C ASP A 84 4.64 10.02 5.45
N PHE A 85 5.83 9.50 5.20
CA PHE A 85 6.06 8.08 4.96
C PHE A 85 5.79 7.22 6.19
N ASN A 86 5.87 7.77 7.41
CA ASN A 86 5.53 7.03 8.63
C ASN A 86 4.05 6.66 8.64
N THR A 87 3.17 7.55 8.17
CA THR A 87 1.74 7.24 8.03
C THR A 87 1.52 6.04 7.09
N ILE A 88 2.29 5.94 6.00
CA ILE A 88 2.23 4.80 5.04
C ILE A 88 2.72 3.52 5.71
N TYR A 89 3.89 3.58 6.37
CA TYR A 89 4.46 2.44 7.09
C TYR A 89 3.51 1.91 8.16
N SER A 90 2.88 2.79 8.94
CA SER A 90 1.88 2.42 9.94
C SER A 90 0.64 1.78 9.33
N ALA A 91 0.17 2.25 8.17
CA ALA A 91 -0.96 1.64 7.47
C ALA A 91 -0.63 0.24 6.96
N PHE A 92 0.54 0.04 6.35
CA PHE A 92 1.00 -1.30 5.95
C PHE A 92 1.14 -2.23 7.17
N ARG A 93 1.61 -1.71 8.30
CA ARG A 93 1.74 -2.48 9.53
C ARG A 93 0.38 -2.92 10.07
N ALA A 94 -0.57 -1.98 10.14
CA ALA A 94 -1.93 -2.28 10.55
C ALA A 94 -2.57 -3.34 9.64
N TYR A 95 -2.44 -3.18 8.32
CA TYR A 95 -2.95 -4.15 7.35
C TYR A 95 -2.33 -5.55 7.53
N PHE A 96 -1.00 -5.61 7.70
CA PHE A 96 -0.28 -6.86 7.92
C PHE A 96 -0.69 -7.56 9.22
N ASP A 97 -0.86 -6.79 10.30
CA ASP A 97 -1.28 -7.29 11.62
C ASP A 97 -2.80 -7.59 11.70
N GLY A 98 -3.55 -7.32 10.63
CA GLY A 98 -4.99 -7.57 10.55
C GLY A 98 -5.85 -6.52 11.28
N TRP A 99 -5.30 -5.34 11.54
CA TRP A 99 -6.03 -4.19 12.08
C TRP A 99 -6.58 -3.33 10.95
N ASP A 100 -7.49 -2.41 11.27
CA ASP A 100 -7.99 -1.43 10.31
C ASP A 100 -6.88 -0.42 9.95
N PRO A 101 -6.38 -0.41 8.70
CA PRO A 101 -5.36 0.53 8.26
C PRO A 101 -5.96 1.88 7.81
N VAL A 102 -7.29 1.96 7.68
CA VAL A 102 -8.00 3.16 7.25
C VAL A 102 -8.29 4.03 8.47
N VAL A 103 -7.62 5.18 8.52
CA VAL A 103 -7.74 6.17 9.59
C VAL A 103 -8.25 7.51 9.04
N THR A 104 -8.22 8.60 9.81
CA THR A 104 -8.84 9.90 9.49
C THR A 104 -8.26 10.67 8.28
N LYS A 105 -7.38 10.07 7.46
CA LYS A 105 -6.69 10.72 6.32
C LYS A 105 -6.94 10.03 4.97
N TRP A 106 -7.90 9.12 4.92
CA TRP A 106 -8.23 8.37 3.72
C TRP A 106 -9.52 8.92 3.10
N ASP A 107 -9.48 9.10 1.78
CA ASP A 107 -10.65 9.39 0.96
C ASP A 107 -11.27 8.05 0.52
N ASP A 108 -12.57 7.86 0.71
CA ASP A 108 -13.31 6.76 0.08
C ASP A 108 -13.47 7.09 -1.41
N VAL A 109 -12.90 6.23 -2.25
CA VAL A 109 -12.88 6.37 -3.71
C VAL A 109 -13.57 5.17 -4.38
N THR A 110 -14.43 4.45 -3.64
CA THR A 110 -15.13 3.25 -4.15
C THR A 110 -15.86 3.54 -5.46
N ASP A 111 -16.50 4.70 -5.59
CA ASP A 111 -17.24 5.13 -6.79
C ASP A 111 -16.34 5.31 -8.04
N GLU A 112 -15.01 5.39 -7.89
CA GLU A 112 -14.07 5.47 -9.03
C GLU A 112 -13.82 4.09 -9.70
N PHE A 113 -14.27 2.99 -9.08
CA PHE A 113 -14.02 1.61 -9.49
C PHE A 113 -15.29 0.86 -9.93
N GLU A 114 -16.43 1.54 -10.05
CA GLU A 114 -17.72 1.01 -10.54
C GLU A 114 -17.87 1.03 -12.07
#